data_AF-A0A970RH74-F1
#
_entry.id   AF-A0A970RH74-F1
#
_cell.length_a   1.000
_cell.length_b   1.000
_cell.length_c   1.000
_cell.angle_alpha   90.00
_cell.angle_beta   90.00
_cell.angle_gamma   90.00
#
_symmetry.space_group_name_H-M   'P 1'
#
loop_
_entity.id
_entity.type
_entity.pdbx_description
1 polymer ?
#
loop_
_entity_poly.entity_id
_entity_poly.type
_entity_poly.pdbx_seq_one_letter_code
_entity_poly.pdbx_strand_id
1 'polypeptide(L)'
;MKKVIGTVTIGQSPRTDVIPDIATILGPDVEILEAGALDGLSREEIGAFAPAKGDYVLVTRLSDGSSVQVAEQHITPRIFEKITTHFREGIPVVLLLCTGEFP
;
A
#
# COMPACT_ATOMS: atom_id res chain seq x y z
N MET A 1 17.10 7.76 18.74
CA MET A 1 15.78 7.76 18.06
C MET A 1 15.73 6.53 17.18
N LYS A 2 14.61 5.78 17.22
CA LYS A 2 14.41 4.64 16.33
C LYS A 2 14.25 5.17 14.89
N LYS A 3 14.86 4.51 13.90
CA LYS A 3 14.72 4.92 12.50
C LYS A 3 13.34 4.48 12.02
N VAL A 4 12.60 5.35 11.35
CA VAL A 4 11.26 5.02 10.87
C VAL A 4 11.27 5.00 9.34
N ILE A 5 10.67 3.97 8.76
CA ILE A 5 10.34 3.93 7.35
C ILE A 5 8.83 3.77 7.18
N GLY A 6 8.28 4.41 6.15
CA GLY A 6 6.91 4.20 5.74
C GLY A 6 6.85 3.09 4.70
N THR A 7 5.78 2.31 4.69
CA THR A 7 5.42 1.46 3.57
C THR A 7 4.05 1.85 3.05
N VAL A 8 3.87 1.76 1.74
CA VAL A 8 2.57 1.94 1.09
C VAL A 8 2.31 0.73 0.21
N THR A 9 1.18 0.04 0.41
CA THR A 9 0.72 -1.05 -0.46
C THR A 9 -0.48 -0.60 -1.28
N ILE A 10 -0.68 -1.22 -2.45
CA ILE A 10 -1.90 -1.01 -3.26
C ILE A 10 -3.15 -1.45 -2.52
N GLY A 11 -3.04 -2.52 -1.73
CA GLY A 11 -4.14 -3.17 -1.03
C GLY A 11 -4.43 -2.54 0.31
N GLN A 12 -4.78 -3.40 1.27
CA GLN A 12 -4.92 -2.99 2.66
C GLN A 12 -3.68 -3.40 3.47
N SER A 13 -3.39 -2.60 4.48
CA SER A 13 -2.47 -2.94 5.56
C SER A 13 -3.20 -3.70 6.68
N PRO A 14 -2.49 -4.50 7.50
CA PRO A 14 -1.07 -4.83 7.41
C PRO A 14 -0.76 -5.87 6.32
N ARG A 15 0.43 -5.81 5.73
CA ARG A 15 0.94 -6.78 4.74
C ARG A 15 1.70 -7.92 5.42
N THR A 16 0.93 -8.82 6.02
CA THR A 16 1.43 -9.98 6.78
C THR A 16 2.29 -10.95 5.97
N ASP A 17 2.24 -10.89 4.64
CA ASP A 17 3.03 -11.72 3.72
C ASP A 17 4.43 -11.19 3.39
N VAL A 18 4.72 -9.90 3.61
CA VAL A 18 6.04 -9.31 3.23
C VAL A 18 6.70 -8.49 4.33
N ILE A 19 5.91 -7.88 5.22
CA ILE A 19 6.44 -7.01 6.28
C ILE A 19 7.34 -7.76 7.27
N PRO A 20 7.05 -9.02 7.69
CA PRO A 20 7.96 -9.78 8.55
C PRO A 20 9.35 -9.98 7.94
N ASP A 21 9.43 -10.21 6.64
CA ASP A 21 10.70 -10.38 5.92
C ASP A 21 11.46 -9.06 5.84
N ILE A 22 10.77 -7.96 5.51
CA ILE A 22 11.35 -6.61 5.49
C ILE A 22 11.89 -6.23 6.88
N ALA A 23 11.10 -6.46 7.94
CA ALA A 23 11.50 -6.20 9.31
C ALA A 23 12.75 -7.00 9.71
N THR A 24 12.84 -8.27 9.28
CA THR A 24 14.00 -9.13 9.51
C THR A 24 15.26 -8.58 8.83
N ILE A 25 15.13 -8.09 7.59
CA ILE A 25 16.25 -7.52 6.81
C ILE A 25 16.74 -6.19 7.39
N LEU A 26 15.82 -5.31 7.81
CA LEU A 26 16.16 -3.99 8.34
C LEU A 26 16.66 -4.03 9.80
N GLY A 27 16.29 -5.07 10.54
CA GLY A 27 16.69 -5.27 11.93
C GLY A 27 15.86 -4.46 12.94
N PRO A 28 16.10 -4.69 14.25
CA PRO A 28 15.24 -4.20 15.33
C PRO A 28 15.27 -2.67 15.54
N ASP A 29 16.28 -1.99 15.02
CA ASP A 29 16.46 -0.54 15.16
C ASP A 29 15.60 0.29 14.20
N VAL A 30 14.90 -0.39 13.27
CA VAL A 30 13.99 0.22 12.31
C VAL A 30 12.54 -0.11 12.67
N GLU A 31 11.71 0.91 12.69
CA GLU A 31 10.26 0.80 12.78
C GLU A 31 9.65 0.96 11.40
N ILE A 32 8.65 0.13 11.10
CA ILE A 32 7.93 0.15 9.84
C ILE A 32 6.52 0.63 10.14
N LEU A 33 6.13 1.76 9.56
CA LEU A 33 4.76 2.26 9.59
C LEU A 33 4.08 1.91 8.27
N GLU A 34 3.00 1.14 8.36
CA GLU A 34 2.29 0.63 7.19
C GLU A 34 1.10 1.51 6.81
N ALA A 35 0.84 1.62 5.51
CA ALA A 35 -0.38 2.17 4.96
C ALA A 35 -0.79 1.41 3.68
N GLY A 36 -2.08 1.27 3.46
CA GLY A 36 -2.67 0.73 2.25
C GLY A 36 -3.52 1.77 1.52
N ALA A 37 -3.47 1.79 0.19
CA ALA A 37 -4.31 2.66 -0.61
C ALA A 37 -5.82 2.35 -0.43
N LEU A 38 -6.16 1.12 -0.05
CA LEU A 38 -7.53 0.68 0.24
C LEU A 38 -7.87 0.66 1.75
N ASP A 39 -6.99 1.19 2.62
CA ASP A 39 -7.26 1.24 4.05
C ASP A 39 -8.50 2.08 4.35
N GLY A 40 -9.33 1.58 5.28
CA GLY A 40 -10.56 2.23 5.71
C GLY A 40 -11.74 2.07 4.73
N LEU A 41 -11.55 1.40 3.59
CA LEU A 41 -12.62 1.14 2.64
C LEU A 41 -13.33 -0.19 2.92
N SER A 42 -14.64 -0.17 2.72
CA SER A 42 -15.48 -1.37 2.68
C SER A 42 -15.29 -2.13 1.37
N ARG A 43 -15.76 -3.39 1.36
CA ARG A 43 -15.70 -4.23 0.16
C ARG A 43 -16.54 -3.70 -1.00
N GLU A 44 -17.64 -3.01 -0.69
CA GLU A 44 -18.49 -2.36 -1.69
C GLU A 44 -17.77 -1.17 -2.35
N GLU A 45 -17.15 -0.31 -1.54
CA GLU A 45 -16.35 0.83 -2.05
C GLU A 45 -15.16 0.36 -2.88
N ILE A 46 -14.47 -0.72 -2.46
CA ILE A 46 -13.40 -1.33 -3.26
C ILE A 46 -13.96 -1.90 -4.57
N GLY A 47 -15.16 -2.47 -4.55
CA GLY A 47 -15.84 -2.97 -5.75
C GLY A 47 -16.10 -1.90 -6.80
N ALA A 48 -16.30 -0.65 -6.38
CA ALA A 48 -16.44 0.48 -7.30
C ALA A 48 -15.15 0.82 -8.07
N PHE A 49 -13.99 0.26 -7.68
CA PHE A 49 -12.72 0.42 -8.39
C PHE A 49 -12.40 -0.73 -9.34
N ALA A 50 -13.33 -1.66 -9.56
CA ALA A 50 -13.13 -2.77 -10.47
C ALA A 50 -12.78 -2.27 -11.88
N PRO A 51 -11.83 -2.92 -12.57
CA PRO A 51 -11.37 -2.47 -13.88
C PRO A 51 -12.43 -2.65 -14.96
N ALA A 52 -12.53 -1.65 -15.85
CA ALA A 52 -13.25 -1.74 -17.10
C ALA A 52 -12.37 -2.32 -18.22
N LYS A 53 -12.99 -2.63 -19.36
CA LYS A 53 -12.27 -3.12 -20.54
C LYS A 53 -11.27 -2.05 -21.02
N GLY A 54 -9.98 -2.39 -20.98
CA GLY A 54 -8.88 -1.54 -21.43
C GLY A 54 -8.14 -0.82 -20.31
N ASP A 55 -8.62 -0.92 -19.06
CA ASP A 55 -7.92 -0.35 -17.91
C ASP A 55 -6.64 -1.13 -17.60
N TYR A 56 -5.66 -0.42 -17.04
CA TYR A 56 -4.48 -1.06 -16.45
C TYR A 56 -4.87 -1.69 -15.11
N VAL A 57 -4.79 -3.02 -15.05
CA VAL A 57 -5.28 -3.82 -13.92
C VAL A 57 -4.17 -4.03 -12.90
N LEU A 58 -4.46 -3.67 -11.65
CA LEU A 58 -3.64 -4.01 -10.50
C LEU A 58 -4.32 -5.13 -9.72
N VAL A 59 -3.56 -6.18 -9.41
CA VAL A 59 -3.97 -7.24 -8.48
C VAL A 59 -3.38 -6.93 -7.12
N THR A 60 -4.21 -6.91 -6.08
CA THR A 60 -3.75 -6.59 -4.73
C THR A 60 -4.46 -7.41 -3.65
N ARG A 61 -3.89 -7.40 -2.45
CA ARG A 61 -4.33 -8.17 -1.27
C ARG A 61 -5.03 -7.29 -0.23
N LEU A 62 -6.13 -7.78 0.33
CA LEU A 62 -6.83 -7.15 1.45
C LEU A 62 -6.34 -7.70 2.79
N SER A 63 -6.71 -7.04 3.90
CA SER A 63 -6.26 -7.41 5.25
C SER A 63 -6.83 -8.76 5.72
N ASP A 64 -7.96 -9.19 5.16
CA ASP A 64 -8.54 -10.52 5.35
C ASP A 64 -7.80 -11.63 4.56
N GLY A 65 -6.77 -11.26 3.79
CA GLY A 65 -5.95 -12.15 3.00
C GLY A 65 -6.47 -12.45 1.60
N SER A 66 -7.69 -12.01 1.26
CA SER A 66 -8.26 -12.15 -0.09
C SER A 66 -7.59 -11.22 -1.10
N SER A 67 -7.84 -11.46 -2.40
CA SER A 67 -7.33 -10.61 -3.47
C SER A 67 -8.45 -9.94 -4.26
N VAL A 68 -8.18 -8.73 -4.74
CA VAL A 68 -9.07 -7.95 -5.60
C VAL A 68 -8.32 -7.43 -6.82
N GLN A 69 -9.06 -7.14 -7.88
CA GLN A 69 -8.57 -6.45 -9.06
C GLN A 69 -9.15 -5.04 -9.07
N VAL A 70 -8.29 -4.05 -9.28
CA VAL A 70 -8.66 -2.63 -9.31
C VAL A 70 -8.01 -1.94 -10.51
N ALA A 71 -8.67 -0.93 -11.06
CA ALA A 71 -8.07 -0.08 -12.10
C ALA A 71 -7.06 0.88 -11.46
N GLU A 72 -5.86 0.96 -12.04
CA GLU A 72 -4.77 1.82 -11.55
C GLU A 72 -5.19 3.28 -11.37
N GLN A 73 -5.99 3.83 -12.29
CA GLN A 73 -6.49 5.20 -12.24
C GLN A 73 -7.19 5.57 -10.92
N HIS A 74 -7.83 4.61 -10.23
CA HIS A 74 -8.49 4.85 -8.94
C HIS A 74 -7.53 4.76 -7.76
N ILE A 75 -6.42 4.07 -7.94
CA ILE A 75 -5.46 3.75 -6.89
C ILE A 75 -4.34 4.77 -6.84
N THR A 76 -3.85 5.25 -7.98
CA THR A 76 -2.72 6.19 -8.06
C THR A 76 -2.91 7.43 -7.20
N PRO A 77 -4.05 8.14 -7.23
CA PRO A 77 -4.28 9.27 -6.33
C PRO A 77 -4.21 8.89 -4.84
N ARG A 78 -4.68 7.70 -4.48
CA ARG A 78 -4.68 7.18 -3.10
C ARG A 78 -3.28 6.82 -2.64
N ILE A 79 -2.45 6.22 -3.50
CA ILE A 79 -1.03 5.96 -3.20
C ILE A 79 -0.31 7.28 -2.92
N PHE A 80 -0.47 8.27 -3.82
CA PHE A 80 0.14 9.59 -3.65
C PHE A 80 -0.29 10.24 -2.32
N GLU A 81 -1.57 10.13 -1.95
CA GLU A 81 -2.07 10.60 -0.66
C GLU A 81 -1.34 9.92 0.51
N LYS A 82 -1.25 8.58 0.53
CA LYS A 82 -0.59 7.84 1.62
C LYS A 82 0.90 8.15 1.72
N ILE A 83 1.60 8.20 0.59
CA ILE A 83 3.02 8.58 0.53
C ILE A 83 3.22 10.00 1.07
N THR A 84 2.39 10.95 0.64
CA THR A 84 2.49 12.34 1.08
C THR A 84 2.19 12.48 2.57
N THR A 85 1.23 11.72 3.09
CA THR A 85 0.93 11.69 4.54
C THR A 85 2.14 11.22 5.34
N HIS A 86 2.79 10.12 4.95
CA HIS A 86 4.02 9.65 5.60
C HIS A 86 5.11 10.74 5.61
N PHE A 87 5.33 11.42 4.48
CA PHE A 87 6.30 12.53 4.42
C PHE A 87 5.91 13.72 5.33
N ARG A 88 4.62 14.07 5.41
CA ARG A 88 4.13 15.13 6.32
C ARG A 88 4.30 14.78 7.79
N GLU A 89 4.23 13.50 8.11
CA GLU A 89 4.48 12.97 9.47
C GLU A 89 5.97 12.88 9.82
N GLY A 90 6.86 13.31 8.91
CA GLY A 90 8.30 13.38 9.14
C GLY A 90 9.05 12.08 8.84
N ILE A 91 8.40 11.12 8.17
CA ILE A 91 9.02 9.86 7.76
C ILE A 91 9.87 10.13 6.52
N PRO A 92 11.20 9.96 6.56
CA PRO A 92 12.08 10.43 5.49
C PRO A 92 12.14 9.50 4.27
N VAL A 93 11.69 8.25 4.41
CA VAL A 93 11.74 7.21 3.37
C VAL A 93 10.44 6.44 3.36
N VAL A 94 9.84 6.30 2.17
CA VAL A 94 8.62 5.51 1.95
C VAL A 94 8.88 4.46 0.89
N LEU A 95 8.62 3.20 1.21
CA LEU A 95 8.71 2.06 0.30
C LEU A 95 7.33 1.75 -0.28
N LEU A 96 7.17 1.91 -1.58
CA LEU A 96 5.97 1.46 -2.31
C LEU A 96 6.08 -0.04 -2.59
N LEU A 97 5.17 -0.82 -2.02
CA LEU A 97 5.06 -2.27 -2.19
C LEU A 97 4.16 -2.57 -3.39
N CYS A 98 4.72 -2.44 -4.60
CA CYS A 98 4.03 -2.78 -5.83
C CYS A 98 5.00 -3.34 -6.89
N THR A 99 4.46 -4.16 -7.78
CA THR A 99 5.15 -4.63 -9.00
C THR A 99 4.68 -3.92 -10.27
N GLY A 100 3.69 -3.03 -10.15
CA GLY A 100 3.17 -2.20 -11.25
C GLY A 100 3.99 -0.93 -11.44
N GLU A 101 3.96 -0.40 -12.66
CA GLU A 101 4.57 0.89 -12.99
C GLU A 101 3.58 2.03 -12.65
N PHE A 102 4.09 3.08 -12.03
CA PHE A 102 3.34 4.30 -11.69
C PHE A 102 4.06 5.53 -12.27
N PRO A 103 3.31 6.54 -12.75
CA PRO A 103 3.88 7.78 -13.27
C PRO A 103 4.51 8.68 -12.19
#